data_AF-R7S287-F1
#
_entry.id   AF-R7S287-F1
#
_cell.length_a   1.000
_cell.length_b   1.000
_cell.length_c   1.000
_cell.angle_alpha   90.00
_cell.angle_beta   90.00
_cell.angle_gamma   90.00
#
_symmetry.space_group_name_H-M   'P 1'
#
loop_
_entity.id
_entity.type
_entity.pdbx_description
1 polymer ?
#
loop_
_entity_poly.entity_id
_entity_poly.type
_entity_poly.pdbx_seq_one_letter_code
_entity_poly.pdbx_strand_id
1 'polypeptide(L)'
;MSMGSGASGSRADSVLACALGNNNGTYPNGTKGAGSWLFGHYVPTSAELTLCQEYHDPWAGTVKYGHWTIWFIICFVAFFSWTGSHRRIELTSRQVLTPSAVKASLIGVLLTKFRYLPPCGPLTLMIVFFAFTMGYVWGFRPCYRPPNFGSSPLGLRSEWAATATMPFIYAFGTRVNFVGYVTNKPLHTMRSFHVWAGWFCLFMSIVHTVAMFIRANRQAPLWYTMKTNAEYSNGFWALIPLIWLTLMSLDIVKNACYEVFYILHWLAASMFLAGMFFHCGNTLDSWAYCWATLALWAAALLLRHGVILFRTRLLTRLDSATVHVAGNRAVMISVRTRTRWTPGQHVYLRFVSLQSWATHPFTVASLPDDESGLVVLARAHTGMTGRLLARAQTSSAQTWTGRVIIDGPYGGETFLGVRLSFCAEVKLIWVVRQSDDLAWFAQEIRDVLDASDANKNLEVFVMLFISNTCPVSQESDSDMERKGERSEVGLYERCKPVYGRPNIGDLVRDVSSKTVGRLGIASCGPHSMLSDARAAAVATNLAVARNDKVCTVSEVEFYAESFEM
;
A
#
# COMPACT_ATOMS: atom_id res chain seq x y z
N MET A 1 -0.45 23.54 -41.45
CA MET A 1 0.92 23.12 -41.82
C MET A 1 1.63 24.28 -42.48
N SER A 2 2.53 24.93 -41.75
CA SER A 2 3.61 25.76 -42.31
C SER A 2 4.80 25.45 -41.40
N MET A 3 5.61 24.49 -41.83
CA MET A 3 6.88 24.18 -41.16
C MET A 3 7.85 25.28 -41.57
N GLY A 4 8.06 26.24 -40.68
CA GLY A 4 9.16 27.19 -40.80
C GLY A 4 10.48 26.43 -40.80
N SER A 5 11.29 26.67 -41.82
CA SER A 5 12.66 26.19 -41.96
C SER A 5 13.53 26.71 -40.81
N GLY A 6 13.60 25.96 -39.72
CA GLY A 6 14.58 26.19 -38.66
C GLY A 6 15.93 25.65 -39.11
N ALA A 7 16.93 26.51 -39.22
CA ALA A 7 18.31 26.09 -39.37
C ALA A 7 18.69 25.22 -38.16
N SER A 8 18.81 23.90 -38.35
CA SER A 8 19.31 23.00 -37.31
C SER A 8 20.80 23.27 -37.14
N GLY A 9 21.19 23.83 -36.00
CA GLY A 9 22.60 24.04 -35.68
C GLY A 9 23.30 22.69 -35.50
N SER A 10 24.60 22.64 -35.79
CA SER A 10 25.41 21.49 -35.40
C SER A 10 25.56 21.46 -33.87
N ARG A 11 25.92 20.29 -33.30
CA ARG A 11 26.25 20.20 -31.86
C ARG A 11 27.37 21.17 -31.45
N ALA A 12 28.29 21.48 -32.35
CA ALA A 12 29.35 22.47 -32.12
C ALA A 12 28.77 23.88 -31.97
N ASP A 13 27.79 24.25 -32.79
CA ASP A 13 27.12 25.55 -32.71
C ASP A 13 26.36 25.72 -31.40
N SER A 14 25.73 24.65 -30.91
CA SER A 14 25.05 24.64 -29.61
C SER A 14 26.01 24.86 -28.44
N VAL A 15 27.16 24.18 -28.46
CA VAL A 15 28.21 24.37 -27.44
C VAL A 15 28.76 25.80 -27.48
N LEU A 16 28.98 26.34 -28.67
CA LEU A 16 29.45 27.71 -28.88
C LEU A 16 28.43 28.74 -28.35
N ALA A 17 27.14 28.53 -28.64
CA ALA A 17 26.05 29.37 -28.14
C ALA A 17 25.95 29.33 -26.61
N CYS A 18 26.14 28.16 -25.97
CA CYS A 18 26.18 28.08 -24.51
C CYS A 18 27.45 28.70 -23.90
N ALA A 19 28.59 28.65 -24.61
CA ALA A 19 29.83 29.28 -24.16
C ALA A 19 29.67 30.80 -23.99
N LEU A 20 28.81 31.42 -24.81
CA LEU A 20 28.45 32.83 -24.70
C LEU A 20 27.95 33.21 -23.30
N GLY A 21 27.09 32.38 -22.71
CA GLY A 21 26.60 32.61 -21.35
C GLY A 21 27.64 32.36 -20.27
N ASN A 22 28.52 31.38 -20.46
CA ASN A 22 29.60 31.09 -19.51
C ASN A 22 30.65 32.21 -19.48
N ASN A 23 30.84 32.89 -20.60
CA ASN A 23 31.80 33.98 -20.79
C ASN A 23 31.14 35.37 -20.79
N ASN A 24 29.94 35.47 -20.21
CA ASN A 24 29.19 36.71 -20.04
C ASN A 24 29.04 37.58 -21.30
N GLY A 25 28.74 36.96 -22.44
CA GLY A 25 28.46 37.62 -23.71
C GLY A 25 29.62 37.60 -24.72
N THR A 26 30.69 36.84 -24.46
CA THR A 26 31.86 36.74 -25.35
C THR A 26 32.10 35.32 -25.84
N TYR A 27 32.16 35.12 -27.16
CA TYR A 27 32.53 33.84 -27.75
C TYR A 27 34.01 33.52 -27.51
N PRO A 28 34.44 32.24 -27.58
CA PRO A 28 35.84 31.84 -27.44
C PRO A 28 36.80 32.51 -28.44
N ASN A 29 36.30 32.97 -29.59
CA ASN A 29 37.08 33.70 -30.60
C ASN A 29 37.16 35.23 -30.32
N GLY A 30 36.64 35.70 -29.18
CA GLY A 30 36.64 37.11 -28.79
C GLY A 30 35.50 37.96 -29.34
N THR A 31 34.66 37.41 -30.23
CA THR A 31 33.49 38.13 -30.75
C THR A 31 32.39 38.23 -29.69
N LYS A 32 31.59 39.31 -29.71
CA LYS A 32 30.49 39.51 -28.77
C LYS A 32 29.19 38.95 -29.34
N GLY A 33 28.33 38.43 -28.47
CA GLY A 33 26.97 38.03 -28.87
C GLY A 33 26.03 39.23 -29.05
N ALA A 34 24.85 38.99 -29.64
CA ALA A 34 23.90 40.02 -30.06
C ALA A 34 22.87 40.45 -28.99
N GLY A 35 22.80 39.73 -27.87
CA GLY A 35 21.95 40.01 -26.72
C GLY A 35 22.32 41.24 -25.87
N SER A 36 21.70 41.33 -24.69
CA SER A 36 21.80 42.45 -23.75
C SER A 36 22.38 42.02 -22.39
N TRP A 37 22.33 42.89 -21.38
CA TRP A 37 22.79 42.58 -20.03
C TRP A 37 21.76 43.01 -18.99
N LEU A 38 21.55 42.16 -17.99
CA LEU A 38 20.69 42.43 -16.85
C LEU A 38 21.38 41.92 -15.59
N PHE A 39 21.45 42.75 -14.54
CA PHE A 39 22.16 42.43 -13.29
C PHE A 39 23.61 41.95 -13.48
N GLY A 40 24.31 42.48 -14.49
CA GLY A 40 25.69 42.09 -14.79
C GLY A 40 25.84 40.75 -15.52
N HIS A 41 24.73 40.09 -15.85
CA HIS A 41 24.70 38.84 -16.60
C HIS A 41 24.17 39.05 -18.01
N TYR A 42 24.82 38.40 -18.98
CA TYR A 42 24.42 38.41 -20.38
C TYR A 42 23.04 37.77 -20.58
N VAL A 43 22.19 38.41 -21.37
CA VAL A 43 20.84 37.98 -21.74
C VAL A 43 20.85 37.69 -23.24
N PRO A 44 20.80 36.41 -23.66
CA PRO A 44 20.89 36.05 -25.06
C PRO A 44 19.65 36.47 -25.86
N THR A 45 19.82 36.63 -27.16
CA THR A 45 18.68 36.69 -28.09
C THR A 45 17.93 35.36 -28.12
N SER A 46 16.69 35.36 -28.61
CA SER A 46 15.91 34.13 -28.75
C SER A 46 16.60 33.08 -29.63
N ALA A 47 17.37 33.51 -30.64
CA ALA A 47 18.14 32.63 -31.51
C ALA A 47 19.30 31.96 -30.76
N GLU A 48 20.12 32.74 -30.05
CA GLU A 48 21.25 32.25 -29.24
C GLU A 48 20.77 31.31 -28.11
N LEU A 49 19.64 31.64 -27.48
CA LEU A 49 19.00 30.80 -26.47
C LEU A 49 18.56 29.46 -27.06
N THR A 50 17.86 29.47 -28.20
CA THR A 50 17.36 28.26 -28.85
C THR A 50 18.51 27.36 -29.29
N LEU A 51 19.56 27.92 -29.89
CA LEU A 51 20.76 27.18 -30.30
C LEU A 51 21.47 26.52 -29.11
N CYS A 52 21.63 27.22 -27.99
CA CYS A 52 22.22 26.62 -26.79
C CYS A 52 21.35 25.49 -26.22
N GLN A 53 20.03 25.58 -26.32
CA GLN A 53 19.13 24.57 -25.77
C GLN A 53 18.98 23.33 -26.66
N GLU A 54 19.18 23.44 -27.97
CA GLU A 54 18.89 22.40 -28.98
C GLU A 54 19.47 21.01 -28.62
N TYR A 55 20.73 20.95 -28.17
CA TYR A 55 21.40 19.70 -27.77
C TYR A 55 21.52 19.51 -26.25
N HIS A 56 20.96 20.43 -25.46
CA HIS A 56 21.05 20.47 -24.00
C HIS A 56 19.66 20.54 -23.35
N ASP A 57 18.78 19.65 -23.79
CA ASP A 57 17.36 19.52 -23.41
C ASP A 57 16.49 20.71 -23.81
N PRO A 58 16.10 20.81 -25.10
CA PRO A 58 15.24 21.90 -25.53
C PRO A 58 13.98 21.93 -24.66
N TRP A 59 13.59 23.13 -24.22
CA TRP A 59 12.54 23.30 -23.22
C TRP A 59 11.25 22.55 -23.58
N ALA A 60 10.78 22.69 -24.82
CA ALA A 60 9.60 21.97 -25.33
C ALA A 60 9.77 20.45 -25.39
N GLY A 61 11.01 19.95 -25.53
CA GLY A 61 11.32 18.53 -25.56
C GLY A 61 11.41 17.87 -24.19
N THR A 62 11.29 18.62 -23.09
CA THR A 62 11.43 18.06 -21.74
C THR A 62 10.24 17.18 -21.30
N VAL A 63 9.09 17.31 -21.96
CA VAL A 63 7.89 16.47 -21.72
C VAL A 63 8.21 14.96 -21.84
N LYS A 64 9.22 14.59 -22.65
CA LYS A 64 9.69 13.22 -22.81
C LYS A 64 10.03 12.54 -21.47
N TYR A 65 10.54 13.29 -20.49
CA TYR A 65 10.91 12.76 -19.17
C TYR A 65 9.69 12.35 -18.35
N GLY A 66 8.60 13.12 -18.46
CA GLY A 66 7.32 12.77 -17.87
C GLY A 66 6.79 11.48 -18.51
N HIS A 67 6.83 11.38 -19.83
CA HIS A 67 6.45 10.16 -20.55
C HIS A 67 7.29 8.94 -20.16
N TRP A 68 8.62 9.07 -20.04
CA TRP A 68 9.49 7.97 -19.60
C TRP A 68 9.11 7.47 -18.20
N THR A 69 8.73 8.37 -17.31
CA THR A 69 8.26 8.04 -15.96
C THR A 69 6.93 7.30 -16.00
N ILE A 70 5.96 7.81 -16.77
CA ILE A 70 4.66 7.14 -16.99
C ILE A 70 4.87 5.74 -17.57
N TRP A 71 5.64 5.61 -18.66
CA TRP A 71 5.88 4.32 -19.31
C TRP A 71 6.55 3.33 -18.37
N PHE A 72 7.51 3.77 -17.56
CA PHE A 72 8.11 2.90 -16.54
C PHE A 72 7.05 2.38 -15.57
N ILE A 73 6.19 3.25 -15.03
CA ILE A 73 5.15 2.87 -14.07
C ILE A 73 4.09 1.98 -14.73
N ILE A 74 3.72 2.23 -15.99
CA ILE A 74 2.77 1.38 -16.74
C ILE A 74 3.37 0.00 -16.98
N CYS A 75 4.62 -0.10 -17.45
CA CYS A 75 5.33 -1.38 -17.62
C CYS A 75 5.41 -2.15 -16.30
N PHE A 76 5.62 -1.44 -15.19
CA PHE A 76 5.59 -2.00 -13.85
C PHE A 76 4.21 -2.57 -13.47
N VAL A 77 3.12 -1.82 -13.70
CA VAL A 77 1.75 -2.30 -13.46
C VAL A 77 1.45 -3.51 -14.35
N ALA A 78 1.83 -3.45 -15.63
CA ALA A 78 1.63 -4.54 -16.58
C ALA A 78 2.40 -5.81 -16.18
N PHE A 79 3.65 -5.70 -15.70
CA PHE A 79 4.42 -6.83 -15.19
C PHE A 79 3.74 -7.48 -13.97
N PHE A 80 3.21 -6.69 -13.05
CA PHE A 80 2.45 -7.23 -11.92
C PHE A 80 1.13 -7.87 -12.32
N SER A 81 0.42 -7.28 -13.28
CA SER A 81 -0.78 -7.88 -13.86
C SER A 81 -0.49 -9.19 -14.59
N TRP A 82 0.64 -9.28 -15.31
CA TRP A 82 1.11 -10.52 -15.91
C TRP A 82 1.33 -11.57 -14.83
N THR A 83 2.17 -11.28 -13.83
CA THR A 83 2.50 -12.26 -12.77
C THR A 83 1.27 -12.69 -11.98
N GLY A 84 0.34 -11.77 -11.70
CA GLY A 84 -0.96 -12.07 -11.09
C GLY A 84 -1.87 -12.93 -11.98
N SER A 85 -1.90 -12.66 -13.30
CA SER A 85 -2.70 -13.42 -14.27
C SER A 85 -2.16 -14.82 -14.51
N HIS A 86 -0.84 -15.00 -14.56
CA HIS A 86 -0.24 -16.33 -14.63
C HIS A 86 -0.57 -17.17 -13.40
N ARG A 87 -0.54 -16.58 -12.20
CA ARG A 87 -1.00 -17.25 -10.98
C ARG A 87 -2.47 -17.64 -11.11
N ARG A 88 -3.33 -16.77 -11.64
CA ARG A 88 -4.76 -17.06 -11.87
C ARG A 88 -4.98 -18.20 -12.88
N ILE A 89 -4.27 -18.17 -14.01
CA ILE A 89 -4.36 -19.21 -15.05
C ILE A 89 -3.79 -20.53 -14.54
N GLU A 90 -2.68 -20.53 -13.82
CA GLU A 90 -2.12 -21.74 -13.19
C GLU A 90 -3.11 -22.37 -12.19
N LEU A 91 -3.86 -21.56 -11.45
CA LEU A 91 -4.91 -22.04 -10.55
C LEU A 91 -6.14 -22.60 -11.27
N THR A 92 -6.45 -22.06 -12.45
CA THR A 92 -7.60 -22.50 -13.26
C THR A 92 -7.23 -23.72 -14.13
N SER A 93 -5.97 -23.81 -14.58
CA SER A 93 -5.45 -24.84 -15.48
C SER A 93 -4.88 -26.07 -14.77
N ARG A 94 -4.49 -25.99 -13.48
CA ARG A 94 -4.06 -27.15 -12.68
C ARG A 94 -5.22 -28.09 -12.27
N GLN A 95 -6.39 -27.96 -12.90
CA GLN A 95 -7.34 -29.08 -13.07
C GLN A 95 -6.81 -30.13 -14.07
N VAL A 96 -5.74 -29.84 -14.82
CA VAL A 96 -5.02 -30.79 -15.67
C VAL A 96 -3.57 -30.91 -15.19
N LEU A 97 -3.19 -32.11 -14.77
CA LEU A 97 -1.83 -32.48 -14.38
C LEU A 97 -0.83 -32.17 -15.50
N THR A 98 0.09 -31.23 -15.30
CA THR A 98 1.32 -31.15 -16.11
C THR A 98 2.56 -30.80 -15.27
N PRO A 99 3.75 -31.36 -15.58
CA PRO A 99 4.92 -31.35 -14.69
C PRO A 99 5.99 -30.32 -15.13
N SER A 100 5.63 -29.03 -15.24
CA SER A 100 6.58 -27.99 -15.70
C SER A 100 6.99 -26.94 -14.65
N ALA A 101 6.66 -27.13 -13.37
CA ALA A 101 6.97 -26.18 -12.29
C ALA A 101 8.47 -26.08 -11.91
N VAL A 102 9.34 -26.92 -12.47
CA VAL A 102 10.75 -27.03 -12.08
C VAL A 102 11.60 -25.83 -12.54
N LYS A 103 11.21 -25.09 -13.59
CA LYS A 103 12.02 -23.96 -14.13
C LYS A 103 11.86 -22.63 -13.38
N ALA A 104 10.81 -22.44 -12.58
CA ALA A 104 10.58 -21.17 -11.86
C ALA A 104 11.39 -21.05 -10.55
N SER A 105 11.90 -22.18 -10.03
CA SER A 105 12.57 -22.25 -8.72
C SER A 105 13.98 -21.66 -8.72
N LEU A 106 14.70 -21.72 -9.85
CA LEU A 106 16.11 -21.32 -9.94
C LEU A 106 16.33 -19.80 -9.79
N ILE A 107 15.38 -18.96 -10.21
CA ILE A 107 15.43 -17.50 -10.05
C ILE A 107 15.17 -17.09 -8.59
N GLY A 108 14.34 -17.86 -7.86
CA GLY A 108 14.10 -17.64 -6.42
C GLY A 108 15.34 -17.89 -5.57
N VAL A 109 16.17 -18.86 -5.96
CA VAL A 109 17.40 -19.25 -5.23
C VAL A 109 18.48 -18.16 -5.27
N LEU A 110 18.63 -17.43 -6.38
CA LEU A 110 19.59 -16.32 -6.48
C LEU A 110 19.25 -15.15 -5.54
N LEU A 111 17.98 -14.99 -5.16
CA LEU A 111 17.51 -13.92 -4.28
C LEU A 111 17.55 -14.27 -2.78
N THR A 112 17.70 -15.56 -2.43
CA THR A 112 17.72 -16.03 -1.02
C THR A 112 19.00 -15.73 -0.23
N LYS A 113 20.07 -15.21 -0.85
CA LYS A 113 21.28 -14.79 -0.13
C LYS A 113 21.10 -13.50 0.69
N PHE A 114 20.01 -12.77 0.52
CA PHE A 114 19.73 -11.51 1.24
C PHE A 114 18.63 -11.70 2.31
N ARG A 115 19.04 -12.20 3.48
CA ARG A 115 18.21 -12.72 4.58
C ARG A 115 17.40 -11.68 5.38
N TYR A 116 17.37 -10.39 4.98
CA TYR A 116 16.82 -9.28 5.79
C TYR A 116 15.91 -8.31 5.03
N LEU A 117 15.51 -8.61 3.80
CA LEU A 117 14.66 -7.67 3.05
C LEU A 117 13.16 -7.97 3.27
N PRO A 118 12.32 -6.95 3.55
CA PRO A 118 10.85 -7.08 3.52
C PRO A 118 10.43 -7.58 2.12
N PRO A 119 9.24 -8.18 1.92
CA PRO A 119 8.88 -8.92 0.70
C PRO A 119 9.45 -8.25 -0.56
N CYS A 120 10.51 -8.83 -1.12
CA CYS A 120 11.48 -8.10 -1.93
C CYS A 120 10.93 -7.54 -3.25
N GLY A 121 9.75 -7.97 -3.69
CA GLY A 121 9.18 -7.55 -4.97
C GLY A 121 8.92 -6.04 -5.05
N PRO A 122 7.97 -5.50 -4.25
CA PRO A 122 7.71 -4.06 -4.20
C PRO A 122 8.98 -3.24 -3.96
N LEU A 123 9.77 -3.55 -2.92
CA LEU A 123 10.97 -2.76 -2.58
C LEU A 123 12.03 -2.77 -3.69
N THR A 124 12.32 -3.93 -4.31
CA THR A 124 13.29 -4.01 -5.40
C THR A 124 12.85 -3.16 -6.58
N LEU A 125 11.57 -3.25 -6.97
CA LEU A 125 11.04 -2.49 -8.09
C LEU A 125 11.07 -0.98 -7.84
N MET A 126 10.86 -0.59 -6.59
CA MET A 126 10.97 0.78 -6.15
C MET A 126 12.39 1.31 -6.20
N ILE A 127 13.37 0.48 -5.83
CA ILE A 127 14.80 0.80 -5.99
C ILE A 127 15.14 0.94 -7.48
N VAL A 128 14.63 0.05 -8.34
CA VAL A 128 14.85 0.12 -9.80
C VAL A 128 14.20 1.38 -10.37
N PHE A 129 12.98 1.73 -9.98
CA PHE A 129 12.30 2.97 -10.37
C PHE A 129 13.10 4.21 -9.97
N PHE A 130 13.57 4.22 -8.72
CA PHE A 130 14.40 5.30 -8.19
C PHE A 130 15.69 5.41 -8.98
N ALA A 131 16.42 4.30 -9.19
CA ALA A 131 17.68 4.27 -9.93
C ALA A 131 17.50 4.69 -11.40
N PHE A 132 16.46 4.22 -12.08
CA PHE A 132 16.10 4.64 -13.43
C PHE A 132 15.90 6.16 -13.50
N THR A 133 15.15 6.70 -12.54
CA THR A 133 14.89 8.14 -12.50
C THR A 133 16.12 8.94 -12.13
N MET A 134 16.95 8.48 -11.20
CA MET A 134 18.26 9.10 -10.93
C MET A 134 19.10 9.14 -12.20
N GLY A 135 19.10 8.04 -12.95
CA GLY A 135 19.84 7.87 -14.20
C GLY A 135 19.55 8.97 -15.22
N TYR A 136 18.28 9.23 -15.54
CA TYR A 136 17.98 10.27 -16.52
C TYR A 136 17.98 11.69 -15.93
N VAL A 137 17.65 11.89 -14.65
CA VAL A 137 17.65 13.23 -14.05
C VAL A 137 19.08 13.77 -13.91
N TRP A 138 20.03 12.96 -13.43
CA TRP A 138 21.43 13.37 -13.22
C TRP A 138 22.41 12.90 -14.30
N GLY A 139 22.13 11.80 -15.00
CA GLY A 139 23.07 11.22 -15.96
C GLY A 139 23.26 12.05 -17.22
N PHE A 140 22.26 12.83 -17.64
CA PHE A 140 22.40 13.75 -18.76
C PHE A 140 23.06 15.07 -18.32
N ARG A 141 24.02 15.55 -19.11
CA ARG A 141 24.71 16.83 -18.88
C ARG A 141 24.30 17.86 -19.95
N PRO A 142 24.26 19.16 -19.61
CA PRO A 142 24.54 19.73 -18.30
C PRO A 142 23.34 19.62 -17.34
N CYS A 143 23.59 19.75 -16.04
CA CYS A 143 22.53 19.85 -15.02
C CYS A 143 22.02 21.29 -14.88
N TYR A 144 22.86 22.28 -15.17
CA TYR A 144 22.55 23.71 -15.11
C TYR A 144 22.98 24.38 -16.40
N ARG A 145 22.17 25.32 -16.88
CA ARG A 145 22.53 26.20 -17.99
C ARG A 145 23.25 27.46 -17.47
N PRO A 146 23.97 28.17 -18.34
CA PRO A 146 24.46 29.51 -18.03
C PRO A 146 23.30 30.47 -17.69
N PRO A 147 23.57 31.59 -16.98
CA PRO A 147 22.56 32.60 -16.68
C PRO A 147 21.81 33.07 -17.92
N ASN A 148 20.48 33.20 -17.83
CA ASN A 148 19.57 33.66 -18.87
C ASN A 148 19.41 32.74 -20.11
N PHE A 149 20.04 31.56 -20.15
CA PHE A 149 19.83 30.56 -21.21
C PHE A 149 18.66 29.58 -20.93
N GLY A 150 17.66 30.03 -20.16
CA GLY A 150 16.44 29.29 -19.82
C GLY A 150 16.51 28.48 -18.53
N SER A 151 15.49 27.62 -18.32
CA SER A 151 15.31 26.82 -17.10
C SER A 151 16.47 25.86 -16.82
N SER A 152 16.65 25.42 -15.58
CA SER A 152 17.69 24.43 -15.24
C SER A 152 17.30 23.05 -15.77
N PRO A 153 18.11 22.36 -16.60
CA PRO A 153 17.80 21.00 -17.05
C PRO A 153 17.53 20.04 -15.89
N LEU A 154 18.28 20.14 -14.79
CA LEU A 154 18.05 19.32 -13.60
C LEU A 154 16.65 19.56 -13.04
N GLY A 155 16.25 20.83 -12.92
CA GLY A 155 14.93 21.21 -12.43
C GLY A 155 13.79 20.77 -13.36
N LEU A 156 14.00 20.89 -14.67
CA LEU A 156 13.05 20.43 -15.70
C LEU A 156 12.88 18.90 -15.71
N ARG A 157 13.96 18.15 -15.49
CA ARG A 157 13.87 16.68 -15.44
C ARG A 157 13.17 16.22 -14.15
N SER A 158 13.49 16.83 -13.01
CA SER A 158 12.89 16.45 -11.73
C SER A 158 11.43 16.90 -11.60
N GLU A 159 11.01 18.03 -12.16
CA GLU A 159 9.59 18.42 -12.16
C GLU A 159 8.74 17.43 -12.94
N TRP A 160 9.19 16.99 -14.12
CA TRP A 160 8.45 16.03 -14.93
C TRP A 160 8.37 14.66 -14.25
N ALA A 161 9.45 14.23 -13.57
CA ALA A 161 9.44 13.02 -12.75
C ALA A 161 8.40 13.10 -11.60
N ALA A 162 8.35 14.24 -10.89
CA ALA A 162 7.40 14.46 -9.80
C ALA A 162 5.95 14.49 -10.33
N THR A 163 5.67 15.35 -11.30
CA THR A 163 4.34 15.55 -11.89
C THR A 163 3.79 14.27 -12.51
N ALA A 164 4.61 13.50 -13.22
CA ALA A 164 4.21 12.22 -13.80
C ALA A 164 3.88 11.15 -12.75
N THR A 165 4.40 11.28 -11.52
CA THR A 165 4.11 10.31 -10.45
C THR A 165 2.75 10.58 -9.78
N MET A 166 2.22 11.82 -9.87
CA MET A 166 0.99 12.23 -9.17
C MET A 166 -0.24 11.34 -9.43
N PRO A 167 -0.61 10.98 -10.69
CA PRO A 167 -1.80 10.18 -10.94
C PRO A 167 -1.77 8.84 -10.21
N PHE A 168 -0.57 8.24 -10.11
CA PHE A 168 -0.36 6.95 -9.47
C PHE A 168 -0.41 7.04 -7.95
N ILE A 169 0.10 8.13 -7.34
CA ILE A 169 -0.02 8.36 -5.89
C ILE A 169 -1.49 8.28 -5.48
N TYR A 170 -2.37 8.99 -6.20
CA TYR A 170 -3.80 8.99 -5.90
C TYR A 170 -4.44 7.63 -6.21
N ALA A 171 -4.13 7.02 -7.34
CA ALA A 171 -4.66 5.71 -7.71
C ALA A 171 -4.30 4.60 -6.71
N PHE A 172 -3.09 4.63 -6.14
CA PHE A 172 -2.66 3.67 -5.12
C PHE A 172 -3.30 3.91 -3.75
N GLY A 173 -3.71 5.15 -3.45
CA GLY A 173 -4.27 5.55 -2.16
C GLY A 173 -5.77 5.27 -1.98
N THR A 174 -6.51 4.96 -3.06
CA THR A 174 -7.97 4.77 -2.99
C THR A 174 -8.35 3.38 -2.48
N ARG A 175 -9.47 3.28 -1.75
CA ARG A 175 -10.02 2.01 -1.26
C ARG A 175 -10.61 1.15 -2.38
N VAL A 176 -11.39 1.78 -3.26
CA VAL A 176 -11.75 1.18 -4.57
C VAL A 176 -10.54 1.37 -5.46
N ASN A 177 -9.69 0.36 -5.48
CA ASN A 177 -8.39 0.43 -6.12
C ASN A 177 -8.37 -0.35 -7.44
N PHE A 178 -8.52 0.36 -8.56
CA PHE A 178 -8.51 -0.26 -9.88
C PHE A 178 -7.15 -0.93 -10.19
N VAL A 179 -6.04 -0.32 -9.76
CA VAL A 179 -4.71 -0.91 -9.98
C VAL A 179 -4.54 -2.21 -9.18
N GLY A 180 -4.99 -2.23 -7.91
CA GLY A 180 -5.06 -3.44 -7.10
C GLY A 180 -5.91 -4.54 -7.74
N TYR A 181 -7.05 -4.17 -8.34
CA TYR A 181 -7.91 -5.10 -9.06
C TYR A 181 -7.22 -5.72 -10.29
N VAL A 182 -6.63 -4.89 -11.15
CA VAL A 182 -5.96 -5.35 -12.39
C VAL A 182 -4.64 -6.08 -12.11
N THR A 183 -3.95 -5.76 -11.02
CA THR A 183 -2.71 -6.46 -10.60
C THR A 183 -2.96 -7.67 -9.70
N ASN A 184 -4.20 -7.88 -9.26
CA ASN A 184 -4.58 -8.89 -8.28
C ASN A 184 -3.68 -8.84 -7.03
N LYS A 185 -3.45 -7.63 -6.52
CA LYS A 185 -2.66 -7.38 -5.32
C LYS A 185 -3.54 -6.78 -4.21
N PRO A 186 -3.29 -7.16 -2.96
CA PRO A 186 -4.06 -6.66 -1.83
C PRO A 186 -3.82 -5.17 -1.58
N LEU A 187 -4.79 -4.53 -0.91
CA LEU A 187 -4.77 -3.09 -0.65
C LEU A 187 -3.54 -2.63 0.15
N HIS A 188 -3.01 -3.46 1.05
CA HIS A 188 -1.80 -3.10 1.81
C HIS A 188 -0.59 -2.90 0.88
N THR A 189 -0.49 -3.69 -0.20
CA THR A 189 0.58 -3.54 -1.20
C THR A 189 0.41 -2.23 -1.97
N MET A 190 -0.83 -1.86 -2.33
CA MET A 190 -1.12 -0.57 -2.95
C MET A 190 -0.78 0.60 -2.03
N ARG A 191 -1.12 0.48 -0.74
CA ARG A 191 -0.75 1.47 0.29
C ARG A 191 0.76 1.65 0.37
N SER A 192 1.56 0.57 0.31
CA SER A 192 3.02 0.69 0.27
C SER A 192 3.48 1.54 -0.92
N PHE A 193 2.96 1.28 -2.13
CA PHE A 193 3.30 2.09 -3.30
C PHE A 193 2.85 3.56 -3.16
N HIS A 194 1.66 3.82 -2.61
CA HIS A 194 1.19 5.18 -2.32
C HIS A 194 2.17 5.96 -1.43
N VAL A 195 2.55 5.38 -0.29
CA VAL A 195 3.43 6.04 0.70
C VAL A 195 4.75 6.44 0.05
N TRP A 196 5.39 5.49 -0.60
CA TRP A 196 6.70 5.74 -1.15
C TRP A 196 6.68 6.60 -2.43
N ALA A 197 5.64 6.49 -3.27
CA ALA A 197 5.48 7.39 -4.41
C ALA A 197 5.29 8.85 -3.94
N GLY A 198 4.63 9.05 -2.79
CA GLY A 198 4.57 10.35 -2.11
C GLY A 198 5.95 10.88 -1.70
N TRP A 199 6.77 10.05 -1.04
CA TRP A 199 8.14 10.41 -0.68
C TRP A 199 9.02 10.71 -1.90
N PHE A 200 8.90 9.91 -2.97
CA PHE A 200 9.60 10.12 -4.22
C PHE A 200 9.20 11.46 -4.87
N CYS A 201 7.90 11.76 -4.92
CA CYS A 201 7.38 13.01 -5.44
C CYS A 201 7.93 14.19 -4.65
N LEU A 202 7.91 14.13 -3.32
CA LEU A 202 8.51 15.18 -2.49
C LEU A 202 10.01 15.36 -2.79
N PHE A 203 10.77 14.27 -2.84
CA PHE A 203 12.20 14.34 -3.14
C PHE A 203 12.47 15.03 -4.49
N MET A 204 11.74 14.65 -5.54
CA MET A 204 11.86 15.27 -6.85
C MET A 204 11.41 16.74 -6.86
N SER A 205 10.34 17.09 -6.14
CA SER A 205 9.88 18.47 -5.98
C SER A 205 10.91 19.34 -5.23
N ILE A 206 11.61 18.80 -4.23
CA ILE A 206 12.71 19.51 -3.55
C ILE A 206 13.88 19.73 -4.51
N VAL A 207 14.28 18.70 -5.28
CA VAL A 207 15.34 18.82 -6.29
C VAL A 207 14.98 19.89 -7.33
N HIS A 208 13.74 19.89 -7.83
CA HIS A 208 13.23 20.92 -8.73
C HIS A 208 13.35 22.32 -8.09
N THR A 209 12.82 22.47 -6.89
CA THR A 209 12.79 23.75 -6.16
C THR A 209 14.20 24.30 -5.96
N VAL A 210 15.12 23.49 -5.46
CA VAL A 210 16.52 23.87 -5.24
C VAL A 210 17.22 24.22 -6.56
N ALA A 211 17.02 23.42 -7.61
CA ALA A 211 17.61 23.69 -8.92
C ALA A 211 17.11 25.01 -9.53
N MET A 212 15.82 25.34 -9.35
CA MET A 212 15.23 26.59 -9.81
C MET A 212 15.67 27.79 -8.96
N PHE A 213 15.87 27.64 -7.65
CA PHE A 213 16.47 28.69 -6.81
C PHE A 213 17.91 28.98 -7.20
N ILE A 214 18.74 27.94 -7.41
CA ILE A 214 20.13 28.11 -7.87
C ILE A 214 20.15 28.80 -9.24
N ARG A 215 19.26 28.41 -10.16
CA ARG A 215 19.11 29.07 -11.46
C ARG A 215 18.77 30.55 -11.29
N ALA A 216 17.75 30.88 -10.50
CA ALA A 216 17.31 32.26 -10.29
C ALA A 216 18.43 33.13 -9.73
N ASN A 217 19.12 32.65 -8.69
CA ASN A 217 20.20 33.40 -8.03
C ASN A 217 21.43 33.61 -8.93
N ARG A 218 21.61 32.82 -9.99
CA ARG A 218 22.65 33.01 -11.01
C ARG A 218 22.28 34.06 -12.06
N GLN A 219 21.01 34.47 -12.14
CA GLN A 219 20.47 35.39 -13.14
C GLN A 219 20.17 36.77 -12.55
N ALA A 220 19.56 36.79 -11.37
CA ALA A 220 19.15 37.98 -10.67
C ALA A 220 19.07 37.71 -9.16
N PRO A 221 19.07 38.76 -8.31
CA PRO A 221 18.78 38.59 -6.89
C PRO A 221 17.43 37.86 -6.67
N LEU A 222 17.40 36.90 -5.74
CA LEU A 222 16.21 36.07 -5.50
C LEU A 222 14.95 36.89 -5.17
N TRP A 223 15.08 37.97 -4.40
CA TRP A 223 13.94 38.83 -4.07
C TRP A 223 13.25 39.40 -5.31
N TYR A 224 14.02 39.73 -6.35
CA TYR A 224 13.49 40.28 -7.60
C TYR A 224 12.72 39.19 -8.35
N THR A 225 13.29 37.99 -8.42
CA THR A 225 12.63 36.83 -9.06
C THR A 225 11.32 36.48 -8.35
N MET A 226 11.32 36.43 -7.01
CA MET A 226 10.12 36.13 -6.22
C MET A 226 9.00 37.17 -6.41
N LYS A 227 9.36 38.44 -6.61
CA LYS A 227 8.40 39.54 -6.82
C LYS A 227 7.84 39.58 -8.25
N THR A 228 8.65 39.21 -9.24
CA THR A 228 8.31 39.39 -10.66
C THR A 228 7.84 38.12 -11.36
N ASN A 229 8.20 36.95 -10.84
CA ASN A 229 7.79 35.67 -11.39
C ASN A 229 6.85 34.93 -10.43
N ALA A 230 5.56 34.87 -10.81
CA ALA A 230 4.52 34.22 -10.04
C ALA A 230 4.73 32.71 -9.90
N GLU A 231 5.45 32.04 -10.80
CA GLU A 231 5.68 30.58 -10.76
C GLU A 231 6.43 30.17 -9.48
N TYR A 232 7.39 30.99 -9.04
CA TYR A 232 8.16 30.74 -7.81
C TYR A 232 7.29 30.85 -6.56
N SER A 233 6.42 31.86 -6.51
CA SER A 233 5.50 32.06 -5.39
C SER A 233 4.39 30.99 -5.39
N ASN A 234 3.83 30.66 -6.55
CA ASN A 234 2.78 29.64 -6.70
C ASN A 234 3.29 28.23 -6.40
N GLY A 235 4.58 27.94 -6.61
CA GLY A 235 5.19 26.66 -6.26
C GLY A 235 5.08 26.32 -4.76
N PHE A 236 5.09 27.32 -3.88
CA PHE A 236 4.92 27.10 -2.44
C PHE A 236 3.51 26.61 -2.06
N TRP A 237 2.48 27.02 -2.81
CA TRP A 237 1.11 26.56 -2.59
C TRP A 237 0.94 25.07 -2.91
N ALA A 238 1.79 24.48 -3.76
CA ALA A 238 1.85 23.05 -3.98
C ALA A 238 2.84 22.35 -3.02
N LEU A 239 4.02 22.92 -2.80
CA LEU A 239 5.09 22.28 -2.03
C LEU A 239 4.75 22.15 -0.54
N ILE A 240 4.14 23.17 0.07
CA ILE A 240 3.81 23.16 1.51
C ILE A 240 2.83 22.02 1.85
N PRO A 241 1.69 21.87 1.14
CA PRO A 241 0.81 20.71 1.32
C PRO A 241 1.51 19.38 1.07
N LEU A 242 2.40 19.27 0.07
CA LEU A 242 3.13 18.03 -0.19
C LEU A 242 4.07 17.63 0.96
N ILE A 243 4.82 18.60 1.51
CA ILE A 243 5.66 18.38 2.71
C ILE A 243 4.81 17.95 3.89
N TRP A 244 3.68 18.63 4.13
CA TRP A 244 2.75 18.28 5.18
C TRP A 244 2.23 16.85 5.02
N LEU A 245 1.82 16.48 3.80
CA LEU A 245 1.26 15.16 3.47
C LEU A 245 2.24 14.05 3.80
N THR A 246 3.53 14.21 3.50
CA THR A 246 4.54 13.19 3.79
C THR A 246 4.90 13.14 5.27
N LEU A 247 5.13 14.29 5.91
CA LEU A 247 5.63 14.34 7.30
C LEU A 247 4.55 13.95 8.32
N MET A 248 3.31 14.41 8.12
CA MET A 248 2.20 14.07 9.02
C MET A 248 1.72 12.63 8.85
N SER A 249 2.11 11.95 7.77
CA SER A 249 1.80 10.53 7.52
C SER A 249 2.82 9.57 8.15
N LEU A 250 3.81 10.07 8.89
CA LEU A 250 4.70 9.22 9.69
C LEU A 250 3.92 8.49 10.78
N ASP A 251 4.29 7.23 11.03
CA ASP A 251 3.58 6.35 11.97
C ASP A 251 3.45 6.94 13.37
N ILE A 252 4.48 7.64 13.83
CA ILE A 252 4.51 8.31 15.14
C ILE A 252 3.39 9.35 15.25
N VAL A 253 3.18 10.13 14.18
CA VAL A 253 2.21 11.23 14.16
C VAL A 253 0.79 10.68 13.93
N LYS A 254 0.62 9.83 12.92
CA LYS A 254 -0.69 9.34 12.52
C LYS A 254 -1.33 8.45 13.59
N ASN A 255 -0.54 7.67 14.33
CA ASN A 255 -1.05 6.76 15.36
C ASN A 255 -1.48 7.51 16.63
N ALA A 256 -0.98 8.73 16.85
CA ALA A 256 -1.38 9.55 17.99
C ALA A 256 -2.82 10.09 17.84
N CYS A 257 -3.17 10.59 16.64
CA CYS A 257 -4.46 11.25 16.37
C CYS A 257 -5.01 10.89 14.98
N TYR A 258 -5.27 9.60 14.72
CA TYR A 258 -5.63 9.10 13.38
C TYR A 258 -6.85 9.79 12.75
N GLU A 259 -7.90 10.07 13.54
CA GLU A 259 -9.13 10.69 13.02
C GLU A 259 -8.88 12.11 12.47
N VAL A 260 -8.09 12.91 13.19
CA VAL A 260 -7.71 14.26 12.78
C VAL A 260 -6.76 14.21 11.59
N PHE A 261 -5.76 13.32 11.67
CA PHE A 261 -4.81 13.07 10.58
C PHE A 261 -5.54 12.77 9.27
N TYR A 262 -6.52 11.86 9.28
CA TYR A 262 -7.23 11.44 8.08
C TYR A 262 -7.97 12.62 7.39
N ILE A 263 -8.64 13.48 8.17
CA ILE A 263 -9.34 14.65 7.64
C ILE A 263 -8.36 15.65 7.03
N LEU A 264 -7.30 15.99 7.79
CA LEU A 264 -6.31 16.95 7.32
C LEU A 264 -5.53 16.42 6.10
N HIS A 265 -5.28 15.12 6.03
CA HIS A 265 -4.64 14.51 4.87
C HIS A 265 -5.48 14.62 3.60
N TRP A 266 -6.79 14.40 3.70
CA TRP A 266 -7.68 14.57 2.56
C TRP A 266 -7.76 16.04 2.10
N LEU A 267 -7.78 16.99 3.05
CA LEU A 267 -7.75 18.42 2.76
C LEU A 267 -6.42 18.83 2.10
N ALA A 268 -5.29 18.42 2.67
CA ALA A 268 -3.96 18.75 2.15
C ALA A 268 -3.73 18.13 0.77
N ALA A 269 -4.24 16.92 0.50
CA ALA A 269 -4.22 16.31 -0.84
C ALA A 269 -5.00 17.18 -1.85
N SER A 270 -6.20 17.62 -1.49
CA SER A 270 -7.01 18.53 -2.31
C SER A 270 -6.28 19.84 -2.61
N MET A 271 -5.67 20.45 -1.58
CA MET A 271 -4.88 21.68 -1.71
C MET A 271 -3.64 21.48 -2.59
N PHE A 272 -2.93 20.35 -2.44
CA PHE A 272 -1.79 20.01 -3.30
C PHE A 272 -2.20 19.94 -4.77
N LEU A 273 -3.28 19.20 -5.09
CA LEU A 273 -3.75 19.04 -6.46
C LEU A 273 -4.21 20.39 -7.05
N ALA A 274 -4.96 21.19 -6.30
CA ALA A 274 -5.37 22.53 -6.72
C ALA A 274 -4.15 23.44 -6.94
N GLY A 275 -3.19 23.44 -6.01
CA GLY A 275 -1.93 24.17 -6.12
C GLY A 275 -1.14 23.79 -7.36
N MET A 276 -1.13 22.52 -7.75
CA MET A 276 -0.48 22.06 -8.98
C MET A 276 -1.12 22.62 -10.26
N PHE A 277 -2.45 22.79 -10.33
CA PHE A 277 -3.07 23.46 -11.48
C PHE A 277 -2.56 24.90 -11.66
N PHE A 278 -2.45 25.65 -10.56
CA PHE A 278 -1.93 27.02 -10.57
C PHE A 278 -0.43 27.09 -10.86
N HIS A 279 0.36 26.18 -10.28
CA HIS A 279 1.81 26.16 -10.47
C HIS A 279 2.21 25.74 -11.89
N CYS A 280 1.53 24.73 -12.46
CA CYS A 280 1.81 24.26 -13.82
C CYS A 280 1.33 25.24 -14.91
N GLY A 281 0.23 25.96 -14.68
CA GLY A 281 -0.29 26.98 -15.62
C GLY A 281 -0.61 26.46 -17.03
N ASN A 282 -0.89 25.16 -17.16
CA ASN A 282 -1.03 24.42 -18.42
C ASN A 282 0.19 24.48 -19.37
N THR A 283 1.35 24.85 -18.85
CA THR A 283 2.58 24.90 -19.64
C THR A 283 2.91 23.51 -20.17
N LEU A 284 3.18 23.39 -21.48
CA LEU A 284 3.50 22.13 -22.15
C LEU A 284 2.47 21.01 -21.90
N ASP A 285 1.17 21.35 -21.84
CA ASP A 285 0.07 20.42 -21.59
C ASP A 285 0.17 19.67 -20.23
N SER A 286 0.86 20.28 -19.26
CA SER A 286 1.04 19.72 -17.92
C SER A 286 -0.27 19.47 -17.16
N TRP A 287 -1.36 20.16 -17.52
CA TRP A 287 -2.67 19.87 -16.91
C TRP A 287 -3.19 18.47 -17.24
N ALA A 288 -2.73 17.81 -18.30
CA ALA A 288 -3.10 16.42 -18.57
C ALA A 288 -2.83 15.49 -17.36
N TYR A 289 -1.71 15.69 -16.65
CA TYR A 289 -1.37 14.94 -15.45
C TYR A 289 -2.28 15.29 -14.26
N CYS A 290 -2.64 16.57 -14.12
CA CYS A 290 -3.54 17.04 -13.07
C CYS A 290 -4.97 16.52 -13.28
N TRP A 291 -5.48 16.60 -14.52
CA TRP A 291 -6.78 16.05 -14.90
C TRP A 291 -6.82 14.53 -14.77
N ALA A 292 -5.77 13.81 -15.16
CA ALA A 292 -5.68 12.36 -14.94
C ALA A 292 -5.73 12.02 -13.44
N THR A 293 -5.00 12.77 -12.61
CA THR A 293 -5.02 12.61 -11.15
C THR A 293 -6.44 12.83 -10.59
N LEU A 294 -7.09 13.93 -10.99
CA LEU A 294 -8.46 14.25 -10.57
C LEU A 294 -9.46 13.18 -11.04
N ALA A 295 -9.37 12.74 -12.29
CA ALA A 295 -10.26 11.75 -12.86
C ALA A 295 -10.17 10.40 -12.13
N LEU A 296 -8.95 9.91 -11.88
CA LEU A 296 -8.74 8.65 -11.14
C LEU A 296 -9.27 8.74 -9.70
N TRP A 297 -9.02 9.87 -9.03
CA TRP A 297 -9.49 10.09 -7.67
C TRP A 297 -11.01 10.23 -7.59
N ALA A 298 -11.59 11.07 -8.43
CA ALA A 298 -13.04 11.28 -8.50
C ALA A 298 -13.78 10.00 -8.89
N ALA A 299 -13.29 9.23 -9.87
CA ALA A 299 -13.88 7.95 -10.24
C ALA A 299 -13.91 6.97 -9.06
N ALA A 300 -12.81 6.85 -8.31
CA ALA A 300 -12.77 5.98 -7.14
C ALA A 300 -13.74 6.43 -6.03
N LEU A 301 -13.86 7.74 -5.79
CA LEU A 301 -14.81 8.30 -4.83
C LEU A 301 -16.26 8.08 -5.27
N LEU A 302 -16.57 8.39 -6.53
CA LEU A 302 -17.92 8.25 -7.10
C LEU A 302 -18.37 6.79 -7.12
N LEU A 303 -17.49 5.85 -7.51
CA LEU A 303 -17.80 4.42 -7.48
C LEU A 303 -18.09 3.95 -6.05
N ARG A 304 -17.23 4.30 -5.09
CA ARG A 304 -17.41 3.91 -3.69
C ARG A 304 -18.72 4.46 -3.11
N HIS A 305 -18.93 5.76 -3.22
CA HIS A 305 -20.12 6.41 -2.68
C HIS A 305 -21.38 6.01 -3.44
N GLY A 306 -21.28 5.82 -4.76
CA GLY A 306 -22.37 5.32 -5.59
C GLY A 306 -22.84 3.93 -5.18
N VAL A 307 -21.92 2.99 -4.92
CA VAL A 307 -22.27 1.66 -4.40
C VAL A 307 -22.96 1.74 -3.03
N ILE A 308 -22.45 2.57 -2.12
CA ILE A 308 -23.06 2.77 -0.79
C ILE A 308 -24.47 3.37 -0.92
N LEU A 309 -24.63 4.42 -1.73
CA LEU A 309 -25.92 5.09 -1.96
C LEU A 309 -26.93 4.15 -2.62
N PHE A 310 -26.50 3.36 -3.61
CA PHE A 310 -27.35 2.38 -4.26
C PHE A 310 -27.84 1.31 -3.27
N ARG A 311 -26.92 0.74 -2.47
CA ARG A 311 -27.26 -0.30 -1.47
C ARG A 311 -28.19 0.21 -0.37
N THR A 312 -27.92 1.40 0.14
CA THR A 312 -28.72 2.03 1.21
C THR A 312 -29.99 2.72 0.70
N ARG A 313 -30.29 2.63 -0.62
CA ARG A 313 -31.36 3.38 -1.30
C ARG A 313 -31.35 4.86 -0.93
N LEU A 314 -30.27 5.56 -1.26
CA LEU A 314 -30.04 6.97 -0.92
C LEU A 314 -30.15 7.21 0.60
N LEU A 315 -29.54 6.35 1.40
CA LEU A 315 -29.55 6.40 2.87
C LEU A 315 -30.94 6.22 3.53
N THR A 316 -32.00 5.93 2.77
CA THR A 316 -33.35 5.68 3.34
C THR A 316 -33.47 4.31 4.00
N ARG A 317 -32.62 3.35 3.64
CA ARG A 317 -32.58 2.00 4.19
C ARG A 317 -31.21 1.70 4.80
N LEU A 318 -31.09 2.03 6.07
CA LEU A 318 -29.92 1.68 6.88
C LEU A 318 -30.12 0.29 7.51
N ASP A 319 -29.03 -0.45 7.65
CA ASP A 319 -29.04 -1.73 8.35
C ASP A 319 -29.11 -1.49 9.86
N SER A 320 -29.63 -2.48 10.59
CA SER A 320 -29.71 -2.45 12.05
C SER A 320 -28.62 -3.33 12.63
N ALA A 321 -27.82 -2.76 13.54
CA ALA A 321 -26.79 -3.47 14.29
C ALA A 321 -27.22 -3.61 15.74
N THR A 322 -27.12 -4.83 16.27
CA THR A 322 -27.28 -5.16 17.69
C THR A 322 -25.92 -5.48 18.27
N VAL A 323 -25.57 -4.81 19.36
CA VAL A 323 -24.27 -4.88 20.02
C VAL A 323 -24.46 -5.53 21.38
N HIS A 324 -23.82 -6.66 21.60
CA HIS A 324 -23.82 -7.42 22.84
C HIS A 324 -22.45 -7.32 23.49
N VAL A 325 -22.41 -7.21 24.82
CA VAL A 325 -21.15 -7.34 25.57
C VAL A 325 -20.69 -8.80 25.47
N ALA A 326 -19.44 -9.01 25.06
CA ALA A 326 -18.84 -10.34 24.92
C ALA A 326 -17.55 -10.38 25.74
N GLY A 327 -17.58 -11.04 26.90
CA GLY A 327 -16.41 -11.20 27.78
C GLY A 327 -15.82 -9.90 28.32
N ASN A 328 -14.56 -9.96 28.76
CA ASN A 328 -13.87 -8.82 29.35
C ASN A 328 -13.39 -7.84 28.26
N ARG A 329 -13.98 -6.65 28.22
CA ARG A 329 -13.67 -5.56 27.27
C ARG A 329 -13.82 -5.95 25.79
N ALA A 330 -14.84 -6.72 25.43
CA ALA A 330 -15.20 -6.95 24.03
C ALA A 330 -16.69 -6.76 23.76
N VAL A 331 -17.00 -6.54 22.48
CA VAL A 331 -18.36 -6.42 21.98
C VAL A 331 -18.54 -7.29 20.75
N MET A 332 -19.65 -8.01 20.70
CA MET A 332 -20.13 -8.72 19.53
C MET A 332 -21.18 -7.87 18.83
N ILE A 333 -21.00 -7.60 17.54
CA ILE A 333 -21.87 -6.75 16.75
C ILE A 333 -22.52 -7.64 15.69
N SER A 334 -23.82 -7.92 15.82
CA SER A 334 -24.64 -8.62 14.83
C SER A 334 -25.39 -7.60 13.97
N VAL A 335 -25.27 -7.72 12.66
CA VAL A 335 -25.88 -6.83 11.67
C VAL A 335 -26.79 -7.63 10.75
N ARG A 336 -28.09 -7.33 10.80
CA ARG A 336 -29.05 -7.89 9.85
C ARG A 336 -28.91 -7.16 8.52
N THR A 337 -28.23 -7.79 7.56
CA THR A 337 -27.92 -7.20 6.26
C THR A 337 -28.24 -8.15 5.11
N ARG A 338 -28.42 -7.57 3.91
CA ARG A 338 -28.51 -8.32 2.64
C ARG A 338 -27.16 -8.42 1.94
N THR A 339 -26.13 -7.82 2.52
CA THR A 339 -24.77 -7.88 2.01
C THR A 339 -24.31 -9.32 2.03
N ARG A 340 -23.85 -9.84 0.89
CA ARG A 340 -23.21 -11.16 0.82
C ARG A 340 -21.72 -10.99 1.06
N TRP A 341 -21.11 -11.93 1.77
CA TRP A 341 -19.67 -12.00 2.00
C TRP A 341 -19.18 -13.44 1.83
N THR A 342 -17.87 -13.61 1.84
CA THR A 342 -17.20 -14.92 1.95
C THR A 342 -16.31 -14.93 3.19
N PRO A 343 -15.96 -16.11 3.73
CA PRO A 343 -15.01 -16.21 4.85
C PRO A 343 -13.70 -15.46 4.57
N GLY A 344 -13.14 -14.81 5.60
CA GLY A 344 -11.91 -14.02 5.50
C GLY A 344 -12.08 -12.59 4.95
N GLN A 345 -13.30 -12.18 4.61
CA GLN A 345 -13.57 -10.79 4.24
C GLN A 345 -13.72 -9.88 5.47
N HIS A 346 -13.49 -8.58 5.25
CA HIS A 346 -13.76 -7.55 6.24
C HIS A 346 -14.72 -6.50 5.68
N VAL A 347 -15.43 -5.84 6.58
CA VAL A 347 -16.34 -4.74 6.27
C VAL A 347 -15.95 -3.51 7.07
N TYR A 348 -16.33 -2.35 6.57
CA TYR A 348 -16.24 -1.11 7.29
C TYR A 348 -17.61 -0.74 7.85
N LEU A 349 -17.71 -0.54 9.16
CA LEU A 349 -18.95 -0.16 9.82
C LEU A 349 -18.90 1.32 10.23
N ARG A 350 -20.00 2.01 9.99
CA ARG A 350 -20.24 3.40 10.42
C ARG A 350 -21.53 3.46 11.23
N PHE A 351 -21.41 3.72 12.53
CA PHE A 351 -22.55 3.86 13.44
C PHE A 351 -23.08 5.28 13.43
N VAL A 352 -24.27 5.47 12.87
CA VAL A 352 -24.84 6.80 12.60
C VAL A 352 -25.10 7.59 13.88
N SER A 353 -25.50 6.92 14.97
CA SER A 353 -25.87 7.56 16.24
C SER A 353 -24.71 7.75 17.23
N LEU A 354 -23.51 7.22 16.95
CA LEU A 354 -22.36 7.27 17.85
C LEU A 354 -21.22 8.10 17.26
N GLN A 355 -20.86 7.84 16.00
CA GLN A 355 -19.76 8.51 15.33
C GLN A 355 -19.99 8.48 13.81
N SER A 356 -20.88 9.35 13.34
CA SER A 356 -21.41 9.35 11.97
C SER A 356 -20.37 9.65 10.88
N TRP A 357 -19.28 10.33 11.24
CA TRP A 357 -18.19 10.69 10.32
C TRP A 357 -17.09 9.63 10.21
N ALA A 358 -16.91 8.80 11.25
CA ALA A 358 -15.87 7.78 11.25
C ALA A 358 -16.37 6.45 10.74
N THR A 359 -15.45 5.61 10.29
CA THR A 359 -15.76 4.33 9.65
C THR A 359 -14.64 3.37 9.97
N HIS A 360 -14.95 2.27 10.64
CA HIS A 360 -13.96 1.40 11.25
C HIS A 360 -13.98 0.02 10.59
N PRO A 361 -12.80 -0.57 10.28
CA PRO A 361 -12.71 -1.90 9.69
C PRO A 361 -12.97 -2.98 10.74
N PHE A 362 -13.70 -4.01 10.34
CA PHE A 362 -13.95 -5.22 11.13
C PHE A 362 -13.93 -6.45 10.24
N THR A 363 -13.20 -7.48 10.65
CA THR A 363 -13.25 -8.79 10.00
C THR A 363 -14.60 -9.46 10.30
N VAL A 364 -15.21 -10.06 9.27
CA VAL A 364 -16.46 -10.80 9.45
C VAL A 364 -16.15 -12.15 10.11
N ALA A 365 -16.78 -12.39 11.24
CA ALA A 365 -16.60 -13.61 12.04
C ALA A 365 -17.66 -14.68 11.74
N SER A 366 -18.83 -14.30 11.19
CA SER A 366 -19.88 -15.27 10.81
C SER A 366 -19.72 -15.83 9.40
N LEU A 367 -20.33 -16.99 9.17
CA LEU A 367 -20.47 -17.59 7.84
C LEU A 367 -21.68 -16.99 7.09
N PRO A 368 -21.67 -16.97 5.74
CA PRO A 368 -22.73 -16.32 4.95
C PRO A 368 -24.14 -16.91 5.11
N ASP A 369 -24.22 -18.19 5.51
CA ASP A 369 -25.47 -18.94 5.66
C ASP A 369 -25.99 -18.95 7.11
N ASP A 370 -25.36 -18.19 8.01
CA ASP A 370 -25.79 -18.08 9.40
C ASP A 370 -27.05 -17.18 9.52
N GLU A 371 -28.08 -17.68 10.22
CA GLU A 371 -29.32 -16.95 10.49
C GLU A 371 -29.09 -15.68 11.31
N SER A 372 -27.97 -15.62 12.05
CA SER A 372 -27.58 -14.48 12.88
C SER A 372 -27.16 -13.23 12.06
N GLY A 373 -26.95 -13.40 10.75
CA GLY A 373 -26.53 -12.35 9.84
C GLY A 373 -25.02 -12.08 9.90
N LEU A 374 -24.62 -10.84 9.59
CA LEU A 374 -23.21 -10.46 9.59
C LEU A 374 -22.77 -10.18 11.04
N VAL A 375 -21.87 -11.00 11.58
CA VAL A 375 -21.33 -10.84 12.94
C VAL A 375 -19.89 -10.40 12.86
N VAL A 376 -19.54 -9.38 13.65
CA VAL A 376 -18.15 -8.97 13.88
C VAL A 376 -17.85 -8.91 15.37
N LEU A 377 -16.62 -9.27 15.73
CA LEU A 377 -16.10 -9.19 17.10
C LEU A 377 -15.09 -8.05 17.20
N ALA A 378 -15.23 -7.25 18.25
CA ALA A 378 -14.35 -6.09 18.47
C ALA A 378 -13.90 -6.00 19.92
N ARG A 379 -12.58 -5.89 20.12
CA ARG A 379 -12.01 -5.51 21.42
C ARG A 379 -12.26 -4.02 21.68
N ALA A 380 -12.70 -3.69 22.88
CA ALA A 380 -12.99 -2.33 23.30
C ALA A 380 -11.69 -1.57 23.63
N HIS A 381 -11.25 -0.73 22.69
CA HIS A 381 -10.19 0.27 22.87
C HIS A 381 -10.77 1.67 23.11
N THR A 382 -9.89 2.66 23.30
CA THR A 382 -10.27 4.08 23.35
C THR A 382 -10.94 4.51 22.02
N GLY A 383 -11.95 5.37 22.09
CA GLY A 383 -12.72 5.81 20.92
C GLY A 383 -14.01 5.01 20.68
N MET A 384 -14.35 4.73 19.41
CA MET A 384 -15.65 4.17 19.02
C MET A 384 -15.98 2.83 19.71
N THR A 385 -15.07 1.86 19.73
CA THR A 385 -15.32 0.54 20.33
C THR A 385 -15.54 0.62 21.84
N GLY A 386 -14.87 1.53 22.53
CA GLY A 386 -15.10 1.79 23.95
C GLY A 386 -16.45 2.46 24.20
N ARG A 387 -16.87 3.38 23.32
CA ARG A 387 -18.21 3.99 23.37
C ARG A 387 -19.32 2.95 23.13
N LEU A 388 -19.10 2.01 22.20
CA LEU A 388 -20.02 0.89 21.95
C LEU A 388 -20.18 0.02 23.20
N LEU A 389 -19.06 -0.37 23.83
CA LEU A 389 -19.08 -1.14 25.07
C LEU A 389 -19.82 -0.40 26.19
N ALA A 390 -19.46 0.86 26.45
CA ALA A 390 -20.10 1.66 27.49
C ALA A 390 -21.62 1.82 27.26
N ARG A 391 -22.03 1.95 25.99
CA ARG A 391 -23.45 2.08 25.63
C ARG A 391 -24.20 0.76 25.83
N ALA A 392 -23.61 -0.36 25.44
CA ALA A 392 -24.19 -1.69 25.66
C ALA A 392 -24.32 -2.00 27.16
N GLN A 393 -23.33 -1.64 27.97
CA GLN A 393 -23.32 -1.82 29.42
C GLN A 393 -24.34 -0.95 30.17
N THR A 394 -24.86 0.11 29.56
CA THR A 394 -25.91 0.95 30.18
C THR A 394 -27.24 0.20 30.29
N SER A 395 -27.48 -0.76 29.41
CA SER A 395 -28.70 -1.58 29.41
C SER A 395 -28.54 -2.75 30.37
N SER A 396 -29.59 -3.07 31.14
CA SER A 396 -29.62 -4.28 31.99
C SER A 396 -29.47 -5.57 31.18
N ALA A 397 -29.92 -5.56 29.92
CA ALA A 397 -29.74 -6.67 28.97
C ALA A 397 -28.34 -6.69 28.33
N GLN A 398 -27.41 -5.83 28.76
CA GLN A 398 -26.05 -5.68 28.22
C GLN A 398 -26.01 -5.59 26.69
N THR A 399 -27.03 -4.93 26.13
CA THR A 399 -27.27 -4.88 24.69
C THR A 399 -27.63 -3.47 24.26
N TRP A 400 -27.12 -3.05 23.10
CA TRP A 400 -27.48 -1.78 22.45
C TRP A 400 -27.80 -1.99 20.97
N THR A 401 -28.84 -1.34 20.46
CA THR A 401 -29.21 -1.39 19.03
C THR A 401 -29.06 -0.02 18.39
N GLY A 402 -28.52 0.03 17.18
CA GLY A 402 -28.35 1.26 16.42
C GLY A 402 -28.33 1.06 14.92
N ARG A 403 -28.41 2.16 14.18
CA ARG A 403 -28.35 2.17 12.70
C ARG A 403 -26.90 2.20 12.24
N VAL A 404 -26.58 1.34 11.29
CA VAL A 404 -25.22 1.18 10.74
C VAL A 404 -25.23 1.29 9.22
N ILE A 405 -24.17 1.87 8.68
CA ILE A 405 -23.84 1.80 7.25
C ILE A 405 -22.68 0.82 7.08
N ILE A 406 -22.86 -0.15 6.18
CA ILE A 406 -21.84 -1.13 5.81
C ILE A 406 -21.17 -0.68 4.51
N ASP A 407 -19.84 -0.62 4.52
CA ASP A 407 -18.99 -0.39 3.35
C ASP A 407 -18.11 -1.63 3.15
N GLY A 408 -18.31 -2.37 2.05
CA GLY A 408 -17.67 -3.67 1.80
C GLY A 408 -18.61 -4.69 1.17
N PRO A 409 -18.30 -5.99 1.20
CA PRO A 409 -17.09 -6.58 1.78
C PRO A 409 -15.83 -6.26 0.98
N TYR A 410 -14.69 -6.26 1.66
CA TYR A 410 -13.37 -6.07 1.09
C TYR A 410 -12.46 -7.25 1.48
N GLY A 411 -11.45 -7.51 0.65
CA GLY A 411 -10.54 -8.63 0.86
C GLY A 411 -11.22 -9.97 0.60
N GLY A 412 -10.77 -11.01 1.32
CA GLY A 412 -11.10 -12.40 1.03
C GLY A 412 -10.38 -12.85 -0.23
N GLU A 413 -9.16 -13.36 -0.10
CA GLU A 413 -8.60 -14.12 -1.21
C GLU A 413 -9.41 -15.41 -1.33
N THR A 414 -10.19 -15.51 -2.41
CA THR A 414 -10.92 -16.72 -2.88
C THR A 414 -10.03 -17.98 -2.89
N PHE A 415 -8.72 -17.80 -2.78
CA PHE A 415 -7.69 -18.80 -2.81
C PHE A 415 -7.77 -19.83 -1.66
N LEU A 416 -7.95 -19.40 -0.41
CA LEU A 416 -7.97 -20.36 0.72
C LEU A 416 -9.27 -21.18 0.69
N GLY A 417 -10.42 -20.53 0.46
CA GLY A 417 -11.72 -21.21 0.44
C GLY A 417 -11.84 -22.29 -0.65
N VAL A 418 -11.34 -22.03 -1.87
CA VAL A 418 -11.39 -23.00 -2.99
C VAL A 418 -10.37 -24.13 -2.82
N ARG A 419 -9.27 -23.93 -2.08
CA ARG A 419 -8.28 -24.99 -1.83
C ARG A 419 -8.60 -25.83 -0.60
N LEU A 420 -9.22 -25.24 0.42
CA LEU A 420 -9.67 -25.95 1.61
C LEU A 420 -10.72 -27.01 1.28
N SER A 421 -11.51 -26.84 0.21
CA SER A 421 -12.47 -27.87 -0.24
C SER A 421 -11.82 -29.17 -0.73
N PHE A 422 -10.50 -29.18 -1.00
CA PHE A 422 -9.72 -30.35 -1.39
C PHE A 422 -8.65 -30.70 -0.35
N CYS A 423 -8.72 -30.09 0.84
CA CYS A 423 -7.77 -30.31 1.91
C CYS A 423 -8.17 -31.54 2.71
N ALA A 424 -7.22 -32.44 2.94
CA ALA A 424 -7.43 -33.64 3.77
C ALA A 424 -7.11 -33.38 5.25
N GLU A 425 -6.20 -32.42 5.54
CA GLU A 425 -5.70 -32.15 6.88
C GLU A 425 -5.45 -30.65 7.09
N VAL A 426 -6.02 -30.07 8.14
CA VAL A 426 -5.83 -28.67 8.54
C VAL A 426 -5.19 -28.62 9.93
N LYS A 427 -4.05 -27.92 10.04
CA LYS A 427 -3.41 -27.63 11.33
C LYS A 427 -3.59 -26.16 11.70
N LEU A 428 -4.45 -25.89 12.66
CA LEU A 428 -4.67 -24.56 13.21
C LEU A 428 -3.73 -24.31 14.39
N ILE A 429 -2.81 -23.37 14.22
CA ILE A 429 -1.89 -22.94 15.27
C ILE A 429 -2.37 -21.58 15.77
N TRP A 430 -2.93 -21.55 16.97
CA TRP A 430 -3.53 -20.35 17.54
C TRP A 430 -2.70 -19.84 18.71
N VAL A 431 -2.23 -18.59 18.62
CA VAL A 431 -1.34 -17.98 19.61
C VAL A 431 -2.04 -16.76 20.24
N VAL A 432 -2.34 -16.83 21.53
CA VAL A 432 -2.91 -15.73 22.30
C VAL A 432 -1.89 -15.14 23.28
N ARG A 433 -2.20 -13.95 23.81
CA ARG A 433 -1.41 -13.36 24.89
C ARG A 433 -1.90 -13.82 26.24
N GLN A 434 -3.21 -13.86 26.46
CA GLN A 434 -3.82 -14.19 27.75
C GLN A 434 -4.78 -15.38 27.60
N SER A 435 -4.97 -16.15 28.67
CA SER A 435 -5.94 -17.25 28.72
C SER A 435 -7.36 -16.77 28.44
N ASP A 436 -7.72 -15.61 29.00
CA ASP A 436 -9.05 -15.01 28.87
C ASP A 436 -9.44 -14.70 27.41
N ASP A 437 -8.44 -14.57 26.52
CA ASP A 437 -8.68 -14.34 25.09
C ASP A 437 -9.18 -15.62 24.37
N LEU A 438 -8.93 -16.81 24.94
CA LEU A 438 -9.38 -18.09 24.37
C LEU A 438 -10.88 -18.29 24.56
N ALA A 439 -11.45 -17.75 25.63
CA ALA A 439 -12.88 -17.78 25.93
C ALA A 439 -13.73 -17.35 24.72
N TRP A 440 -13.22 -16.38 23.95
CA TRP A 440 -13.94 -15.73 22.85
C TRP A 440 -14.19 -16.63 21.64
N PHE A 441 -13.38 -17.67 21.46
CA PHE A 441 -13.45 -18.57 20.31
C PHE A 441 -13.58 -20.03 20.74
N ALA A 442 -13.78 -20.28 22.03
CA ALA A 442 -13.71 -21.62 22.58
C ALA A 442 -14.84 -22.50 22.04
N GLN A 443 -16.04 -21.94 21.90
CA GLN A 443 -17.19 -22.65 21.32
C GLN A 443 -16.93 -22.95 19.84
N GLU A 444 -16.47 -21.98 19.07
CA GLU A 444 -16.20 -22.12 17.64
C GLU A 444 -15.12 -23.17 17.37
N ILE A 445 -14.05 -23.21 18.18
CA ILE A 445 -13.01 -24.23 18.07
C ILE A 445 -13.58 -25.61 18.39
N ARG A 446 -14.42 -25.74 19.42
CA ARG A 446 -15.08 -27.01 19.72
C ARG A 446 -16.00 -27.46 18.60
N ASP A 447 -16.83 -26.58 18.07
CA ASP A 447 -17.75 -26.90 16.97
C ASP A 447 -16.97 -27.36 15.73
N VAL A 448 -15.82 -26.74 15.43
CA VAL A 448 -14.93 -27.17 14.34
C VAL A 448 -14.33 -28.56 14.60
N LEU A 449 -13.89 -28.83 15.83
CA LEU A 449 -13.33 -30.13 16.19
C LEU A 449 -14.40 -31.24 16.16
N ASP A 450 -15.60 -30.97 16.67
CA ASP A 450 -16.75 -31.89 16.61
C ASP A 450 -17.16 -32.17 15.16
N ALA A 451 -17.18 -31.14 14.30
CA ALA A 451 -17.44 -31.29 12.87
C ALA A 451 -16.33 -32.09 12.16
N SER A 452 -15.07 -31.96 12.60
CA SER A 452 -13.95 -32.76 12.09
C SER A 452 -14.08 -34.23 12.47
N ASP A 453 -14.42 -34.54 13.73
CA ASP A 453 -14.62 -35.92 14.18
C ASP A 453 -15.76 -36.62 13.41
N ALA A 454 -16.80 -35.85 13.05
CA ALA A 454 -17.91 -36.33 12.23
C ALA A 454 -17.54 -36.50 10.74
N ASN A 455 -16.49 -35.84 10.25
CA ASN A 455 -16.11 -35.81 8.85
C ASN A 455 -14.91 -36.72 8.55
N LYS A 456 -15.15 -37.81 7.82
CA LYS A 456 -14.10 -38.77 7.45
C LYS A 456 -13.08 -38.25 6.42
N ASN A 457 -13.37 -37.11 5.77
CA ASN A 457 -12.56 -36.59 4.67
C ASN A 457 -11.66 -35.41 5.09
N LEU A 458 -11.82 -34.88 6.30
CA LEU A 458 -11.08 -33.72 6.78
C LEU A 458 -10.71 -33.87 8.25
N GLU A 459 -9.41 -33.93 8.52
CA GLU A 459 -8.87 -33.95 9.88
C GLU A 459 -8.39 -32.55 10.28
N VAL A 460 -8.83 -32.05 11.44
CA VAL A 460 -8.46 -30.74 11.97
C VAL A 460 -7.71 -30.89 13.29
N PHE A 461 -6.48 -30.40 13.32
CA PHE A 461 -5.67 -30.35 14.53
C PHE A 461 -5.53 -28.91 15.03
N VAL A 462 -5.75 -28.70 16.33
CA VAL A 462 -5.64 -27.37 16.95
C VAL A 462 -4.52 -27.37 18.00
N MET A 463 -3.57 -26.44 17.86
CA MET A 463 -2.50 -26.19 18.83
C MET A 463 -2.67 -24.81 19.42
N LEU A 464 -2.88 -24.74 20.75
CA LEU A 464 -3.07 -23.49 21.48
C LEU A 464 -1.77 -23.08 22.18
N PHE A 465 -1.36 -21.83 21.99
CA PHE A 465 -0.19 -21.25 22.66
C PHE A 465 -0.57 -20.00 23.45
N ILE A 466 -0.11 -19.91 24.70
CA ILE A 466 -0.26 -18.71 25.55
C ILE A 466 1.11 -18.06 25.72
N SER A 467 1.30 -16.92 25.07
CA SER A 467 2.62 -16.29 24.92
C SER A 467 3.06 -15.43 26.10
N ASN A 468 2.13 -14.95 26.95
CA ASN A 468 2.49 -14.22 28.15
C ASN A 468 2.62 -15.20 29.32
N THR A 469 3.86 -15.47 29.73
CA THR A 469 4.14 -16.18 30.97
C THR A 469 4.16 -15.15 32.10
N CYS A 470 3.00 -14.79 32.65
CA CYS A 470 3.05 -14.37 34.05
C CYS A 470 3.57 -15.57 34.84
N PRO A 471 4.47 -15.40 35.83
CA PRO A 471 4.73 -16.44 36.80
C PRO A 471 3.43 -16.58 37.58
N VAL A 472 2.55 -17.45 37.11
CA VAL A 472 1.49 -18.01 37.93
C VAL A 472 2.23 -18.75 39.02
N SER A 473 2.27 -18.18 40.22
CA SER A 473 2.51 -18.94 41.45
C SER A 473 1.77 -20.24 41.29
N GLN A 474 2.44 -21.39 41.44
CA GLN A 474 1.86 -22.73 41.31
C GLN A 474 0.44 -22.78 41.91
N GLU A 475 -0.57 -22.47 41.11
CA GLU A 475 -1.96 -22.73 41.43
C GLU A 475 -2.11 -24.17 40.98
N SER A 476 -2.18 -25.06 41.97
CA SER A 476 -2.44 -26.48 41.80
C SER A 476 -3.62 -26.71 40.86
N ASP A 477 -3.59 -27.83 40.13
CA ASP A 477 -4.65 -28.33 39.23
C ASP A 477 -6.08 -28.21 39.80
N SER A 478 -6.24 -28.10 41.13
CA SER A 478 -7.52 -27.97 41.82
C SER A 478 -8.20 -26.59 41.77
N ASP A 479 -7.48 -25.49 41.45
CA ASP A 479 -8.07 -24.13 41.47
C ASP A 479 -8.56 -23.66 40.08
N MET A 480 -8.12 -24.31 39.00
CA MET A 480 -8.54 -24.00 37.63
C MET A 480 -9.98 -24.45 37.34
N GLU A 481 -10.46 -25.50 38.03
CA GLU A 481 -11.85 -25.96 37.94
C GLU A 481 -12.86 -24.94 38.48
N ARG A 482 -12.43 -23.99 39.31
CA ARG A 482 -13.34 -23.10 40.04
C ARG A 482 -13.67 -21.78 39.31
N LYS A 483 -12.99 -21.47 38.19
CA LYS A 483 -13.17 -20.20 37.46
C LYS A 483 -13.62 -20.34 35.99
N GLY A 484 -13.60 -21.55 35.42
CA GLY A 484 -14.00 -21.75 34.03
C GLY A 484 -15.53 -21.71 33.86
N GLU A 485 -16.04 -20.84 32.99
CA GLU A 485 -17.36 -21.05 32.41
C GLU A 485 -17.37 -22.43 31.72
N ARG A 486 -18.51 -23.14 31.78
CA ARG A 486 -18.68 -24.52 31.24
C ARG A 486 -18.15 -24.74 29.83
N SER A 487 -18.08 -23.67 29.04
CA SER A 487 -17.46 -23.61 27.72
C SER A 487 -15.95 -23.95 27.78
N GLU A 488 -15.13 -23.26 28.58
CA GLU A 488 -13.67 -23.37 28.52
C GLU A 488 -13.15 -24.76 28.92
N VAL A 489 -13.78 -25.37 29.92
CA VAL A 489 -13.38 -26.67 30.48
C VAL A 489 -13.37 -27.75 29.39
N GLY A 490 -14.40 -27.81 28.55
CA GLY A 490 -14.49 -28.78 27.46
C GLY A 490 -13.48 -28.56 26.32
N LEU A 491 -12.99 -27.33 26.12
CA LEU A 491 -11.93 -27.08 25.12
C LEU A 491 -10.57 -27.56 25.63
N TYR A 492 -10.24 -27.28 26.90
CA TYR A 492 -8.94 -27.66 27.48
C TYR A 492 -8.75 -29.16 27.67
N GLU A 493 -9.86 -29.91 27.80
CA GLU A 493 -9.84 -31.37 27.74
C GLU A 493 -9.34 -31.90 26.38
N ARG A 494 -9.72 -31.22 25.29
CA ARG A 494 -9.36 -31.62 23.91
C ARG A 494 -8.03 -31.04 23.44
N CYS A 495 -7.74 -29.80 23.82
CA CYS A 495 -6.58 -29.04 23.37
C CYS A 495 -5.89 -28.37 24.56
N LYS A 496 -4.91 -29.06 25.17
CA LYS A 496 -4.13 -28.49 26.27
C LYS A 496 -3.26 -27.33 25.77
N PRO A 497 -3.39 -26.12 26.36
CA PRO A 497 -2.60 -24.97 25.95
C PRO A 497 -1.13 -25.13 26.35
N VAL A 498 -0.24 -24.79 25.42
CA VAL A 498 1.21 -24.77 25.65
C VAL A 498 1.63 -23.34 26.03
N TYR A 499 2.33 -23.21 27.14
CA TYR A 499 2.84 -21.91 27.58
C TYR A 499 4.17 -21.59 26.90
N GLY A 500 4.26 -20.36 26.37
CA GLY A 500 5.42 -19.88 25.63
C GLY A 500 5.13 -19.54 24.17
N ARG A 501 6.13 -18.98 23.48
CA ARG A 501 6.02 -18.65 22.06
C ARG A 501 6.40 -19.86 21.21
N PRO A 502 5.61 -20.24 20.20
CA PRO A 502 5.96 -21.33 19.30
C PRO A 502 7.18 -20.99 18.45
N ASN A 503 8.06 -21.98 18.22
CA ASN A 503 9.07 -21.89 17.16
C ASN A 503 8.41 -22.27 15.82
N ILE A 504 8.02 -21.26 15.04
CA ILE A 504 7.31 -21.45 13.77
C ILE A 504 8.16 -22.25 12.76
N GLY A 505 9.48 -22.06 12.78
CA GLY A 505 10.38 -22.81 11.89
C GLY A 505 10.37 -24.30 12.16
N ASP A 506 10.36 -24.70 13.43
CA ASP A 506 10.33 -26.11 13.81
C ASP A 506 8.94 -26.72 13.56
N LEU A 507 7.86 -25.98 13.79
CA LEU A 507 6.50 -26.42 13.48
C LEU A 507 6.33 -26.69 11.98
N VAL A 508 6.75 -25.76 11.12
CA VAL A 508 6.68 -25.95 9.66
C VAL A 508 7.58 -27.10 9.21
N ARG A 509 8.76 -27.28 9.81
CA ARG A 509 9.65 -28.41 9.52
C ARG A 509 9.02 -29.75 9.91
N ASP A 510 8.39 -29.82 11.08
CA ASP A 510 7.70 -31.02 11.54
C ASP A 510 6.56 -31.39 10.58
N VAL A 511 5.71 -30.42 10.22
CA VAL A 511 4.60 -30.65 9.29
C VAL A 511 5.10 -31.04 7.90
N SER A 512 6.11 -30.35 7.37
CA SER A 512 6.65 -30.63 6.03
C SER A 512 7.42 -31.95 5.90
N SER A 513 7.91 -32.52 7.00
CA SER A 513 8.53 -33.86 6.94
C SER A 513 7.49 -34.99 6.89
N LYS A 514 6.28 -34.74 7.43
CA LYS A 514 5.18 -35.72 7.52
C LYS A 514 4.17 -35.60 6.38
N THR A 515 4.12 -34.47 5.70
CA THR A 515 3.12 -34.19 4.65
C THR A 515 3.57 -34.71 3.29
N VAL A 516 2.83 -35.65 2.71
CA VAL A 516 3.02 -36.08 1.32
C VAL A 516 2.14 -35.24 0.40
N GLY A 517 2.73 -34.62 -0.63
CA GLY A 517 1.97 -33.83 -1.61
C GLY A 517 2.21 -32.33 -1.46
N ARG A 518 1.16 -31.52 -1.34
CA ARG A 518 1.27 -30.04 -1.34
C ARG A 518 0.97 -29.49 0.05
N LEU A 519 1.77 -28.51 0.49
CA LEU A 519 1.59 -27.85 1.78
C LEU A 519 1.21 -26.39 1.59
N GLY A 520 0.06 -25.99 2.12
CA GLY A 520 -0.35 -24.59 2.21
C GLY A 520 -0.08 -24.06 3.62
N ILE A 521 0.61 -22.94 3.72
CA ILE A 521 0.86 -22.23 4.99
C ILE A 521 0.15 -20.90 4.92
N ALA A 522 -0.84 -20.68 5.79
CA ALA A 522 -1.51 -19.40 5.98
C ALA A 522 -1.12 -18.81 7.34
N SER A 523 -0.70 -17.55 7.38
CA SER A 523 -0.33 -16.86 8.61
C SER A 523 -0.98 -15.49 8.69
N CYS A 524 -1.58 -15.19 9.84
CA CYS A 524 -2.18 -13.91 10.18
C CYS A 524 -1.70 -13.52 11.58
N GLY A 525 -1.02 -12.37 11.70
CA GLY A 525 -0.45 -11.96 12.99
C GLY A 525 0.53 -10.79 12.90
N PRO A 526 1.31 -10.54 13.96
CA PRO A 526 2.29 -9.47 13.99
C PRO A 526 3.40 -9.68 12.95
N HIS A 527 4.05 -8.59 12.51
CA HIS A 527 5.04 -8.63 11.43
C HIS A 527 6.18 -9.63 11.69
N SER A 528 6.61 -9.79 12.94
CA SER A 528 7.63 -10.76 13.32
C SER A 528 7.19 -12.20 13.04
N MET A 529 5.96 -12.57 13.42
CA MET A 529 5.38 -13.89 13.17
C MET A 529 5.24 -14.16 11.67
N LEU A 530 4.75 -13.18 10.91
CA LEU A 530 4.64 -13.28 9.46
C LEU A 530 6.00 -13.47 8.79
N SER A 531 7.04 -12.79 9.30
CA SER A 531 8.41 -12.93 8.81
C SER A 531 8.97 -14.33 9.08
N ASP A 532 8.77 -14.85 10.30
CA ASP A 532 9.22 -16.18 10.69
C ASP A 532 8.53 -17.28 9.87
N ALA A 533 7.21 -17.19 9.69
CA ALA A 533 6.45 -18.11 8.86
C ALA A 533 6.88 -18.07 7.40
N ARG A 534 7.14 -16.87 6.85
CA ARG A 534 7.66 -16.70 5.49
C ARG A 534 9.05 -17.33 5.34
N ALA A 535 9.94 -17.11 6.31
CA ALA A 535 11.29 -17.67 6.29
C ALA A 535 11.24 -19.21 6.33
N ALA A 536 10.37 -19.79 7.14
CA ALA A 536 10.16 -21.23 7.23
C ALA A 536 9.63 -21.83 5.92
N ALA A 537 8.65 -21.18 5.28
CA ALA A 537 8.12 -21.60 3.99
C ALA A 537 9.19 -21.57 2.88
N VAL A 538 10.02 -20.51 2.84
CA VAL A 538 11.13 -20.39 1.88
C VAL A 538 12.19 -21.47 2.12
N ALA A 539 12.56 -21.73 3.38
CA ALA A 539 13.51 -22.78 3.72
C ALA A 539 13.02 -24.16 3.26
N THR A 540 11.72 -24.42 3.40
CA THR A 540 11.11 -25.69 2.96
C THR A 540 11.10 -25.80 1.43
N ASN A 541 10.69 -24.75 0.72
CA ASN A 541 10.76 -24.73 -0.76
C ASN A 541 12.19 -24.92 -1.29
N LEU A 542 13.20 -24.38 -0.58
CA LEU A 542 14.60 -24.61 -0.92
C LEU A 542 15.01 -26.07 -0.74
N ALA A 543 14.54 -26.74 0.32
CA ALA A 543 14.79 -28.16 0.53
C ALA A 543 14.16 -29.02 -0.59
N VAL A 544 12.91 -28.71 -0.96
CA VAL A 544 12.24 -29.33 -2.12
C VAL A 544 13.04 -29.12 -3.40
N ALA A 545 13.48 -27.89 -3.68
CA ALA A 545 14.26 -27.57 -4.87
C ALA A 545 15.62 -28.30 -4.93
N ARG A 546 16.20 -28.61 -3.77
CA ARG A 546 17.45 -29.39 -3.64
C ARG A 546 17.23 -30.90 -3.67
N ASN A 547 15.98 -31.35 -3.80
CA ASN A 547 15.59 -32.75 -3.72
C ASN A 547 16.08 -33.43 -2.43
N ASP A 548 15.97 -32.70 -1.32
CA ASP A 548 16.41 -33.18 -0.01
C ASP A 548 15.49 -34.31 0.46
N LYS A 549 16.05 -35.48 0.79
CA LYS A 549 15.29 -36.70 1.11
C LYS A 549 14.45 -36.57 2.39
N VAL A 550 14.68 -35.53 3.18
CA VAL A 550 13.95 -35.24 4.43
C VAL A 550 12.58 -34.59 4.16
N CYS A 551 12.38 -33.98 2.98
CA CYS A 551 11.14 -33.29 2.65
C CYS A 551 10.29 -34.15 1.70
N THR A 552 9.14 -34.61 2.19
CA THR A 552 8.16 -35.40 1.43
C THR A 552 7.15 -34.54 0.68
N VAL A 553 7.22 -33.22 0.88
CA VAL A 553 6.39 -32.21 0.20
C VAL A 553 6.94 -31.93 -1.19
N SER A 554 6.04 -31.81 -2.16
CA SER A 554 6.33 -31.48 -3.56
C SER A 554 6.30 -29.97 -3.86
N GLU A 555 5.53 -29.18 -3.11
CA GLU A 555 5.38 -27.74 -3.29
C GLU A 555 4.87 -27.11 -1.98
N VAL A 556 5.48 -25.99 -1.56
CA VAL A 556 5.00 -25.19 -0.42
C VAL A 556 4.48 -23.85 -0.93
N GLU A 557 3.26 -23.53 -0.58
CA GLU A 557 2.67 -22.23 -0.86
C GLU A 557 2.47 -21.45 0.44
N PHE A 558 2.83 -20.18 0.44
CA PHE A 558 2.72 -19.30 1.61
C PHE A 558 1.75 -18.14 1.35
N TYR A 559 0.83 -17.96 2.29
CA TYR A 559 -0.17 -16.92 2.35
C TYR A 559 0.02 -16.14 3.65
N ALA A 560 0.13 -14.83 3.54
CA ALA A 560 0.24 -13.94 4.69
C ALA A 560 -0.88 -12.90 4.61
N GLU A 561 -1.67 -12.82 5.67
CA GLU A 561 -2.61 -11.74 5.88
C GLU A 561 -2.04 -10.80 6.94
N SER A 562 -1.82 -9.54 6.57
CA SER A 562 -1.48 -8.47 7.49
C SER A 562 -2.70 -7.57 7.66
N PHE A 563 -3.39 -7.70 8.79
CA PHE A 563 -4.37 -6.69 9.21
C PHE A 563 -3.60 -5.55 9.89
N GLU A 564 -2.99 -4.68 9.09
CA GLU A 564 -2.54 -3.38 9.59
C GLU A 564 -3.78 -2.48 9.74
N MET A 565 -4.30 -2.42 10.97
CA MET A 565 -5.30 -1.42 11.37
C MET A 565 -4.70 -0.01 11.35
#